data_AF-A0A9Q3DNF4-F1
#
_entry.id   AF-A0A9Q3DNF4-F1
#
_cell.length_a   1.000
_cell.length_b   1.000
_cell.length_c   1.000
_cell.angle_alpha   90.00
_cell.angle_beta   90.00
_cell.angle_gamma   90.00
#
_symmetry.space_group_name_H-M   'P 1'
#
loop_
_entity.id
_entity.type
_entity.pdbx_description
1 polymer ?
#
loop_
_entity_poly.entity_id
_entity_poly.type
_entity_poly.pdbx_seq_one_letter_code
_entity_poly.pdbx_strand_id
1 'polypeptide(L)'
;MISSVKDTYKDEFVDNQPVEAQINPSLSPKMNYYLIDVLYTYNNAFDSDNEPLGTIKGHEVDITLNIERPYPPVLKLPAYPASLRAREALEKQIQELIQLGVLRKLGHNEEFKVTTPVIISFNNDKSRMVVDFRALNTYTVPDRYPIPRIQETLTQLSKAKYITSMDALKGFHKNFLMPKTKEFLAIITHCGIYVYFRVLFCIKSAPSHYQRMMNTIFPTKLSEG
;
A
#
# COMPACT_ATOMS: atom_id res chain seq x y z
N MET A 1 -24.05 -36.20 -1.89
CA MET A 1 -22.74 -36.38 -1.23
C MET A 1 -21.73 -35.27 -1.51
N ILE A 2 -21.76 -34.57 -2.66
CA ILE A 2 -20.82 -33.46 -2.94
C ILE A 2 -21.22 -32.14 -2.24
N SER A 3 -22.52 -31.91 -1.95
CA SER A 3 -22.96 -30.68 -1.26
C SER A 3 -22.56 -30.65 0.21
N SER A 4 -22.71 -31.77 0.94
CA SER A 4 -22.40 -31.79 2.39
C SER A 4 -20.93 -31.55 2.68
N VAL A 5 -20.02 -31.97 1.79
CA VAL A 5 -18.58 -31.74 1.93
C VAL A 5 -18.24 -30.25 1.72
N LYS A 6 -18.89 -29.58 0.76
CA LYS A 6 -18.72 -28.14 0.55
C LYS A 6 -19.27 -27.30 1.70
N ASP A 7 -20.35 -27.75 2.33
CA ASP A 7 -20.92 -27.09 3.50
C ASP A 7 -19.98 -27.24 4.72
N THR A 8 -19.35 -28.40 4.92
CA THR A 8 -18.35 -28.58 6.01
C THR A 8 -17.14 -27.65 5.89
N TYR A 9 -16.58 -27.46 4.68
CA TYR A 9 -15.46 -26.51 4.48
C TYR A 9 -15.88 -25.04 4.58
N LYS A 10 -17.15 -24.72 4.34
CA LYS A 10 -17.71 -23.38 4.56
C LYS A 10 -17.93 -23.11 6.05
N ASP A 11 -18.43 -24.09 6.78
CA ASP A 11 -18.60 -23.99 8.23
C ASP A 11 -17.23 -23.82 8.91
N GLU A 12 -16.21 -24.60 8.49
CA GLU A 12 -14.83 -24.38 8.92
C GLU A 12 -14.27 -23.01 8.52
N PHE A 13 -14.65 -22.44 7.38
CA PHE A 13 -14.21 -21.09 6.98
C PHE A 13 -14.83 -20.00 7.86
N VAL A 14 -16.10 -20.16 8.23
CA VAL A 14 -16.78 -19.26 9.19
C VAL A 14 -16.14 -19.35 10.57
N ASP A 15 -15.71 -20.54 10.98
CA ASP A 15 -15.06 -20.76 12.28
C ASP A 15 -13.57 -20.35 12.30
N ASN A 16 -12.88 -20.35 11.16
CA ASN A 16 -11.43 -20.10 11.05
C ASN A 16 -10.99 -18.73 10.48
N GLN A 17 -11.91 -17.88 10.01
CA GLN A 17 -11.61 -16.48 9.65
C GLN A 17 -12.14 -15.52 10.72
N PRO A 18 -11.39 -14.46 11.06
CA PRO A 18 -11.32 -13.96 12.43
C PRO A 18 -12.57 -13.17 12.84
N VAL A 19 -12.94 -13.39 14.11
CA VAL A 19 -13.57 -12.57 15.17
C VAL A 19 -13.88 -11.06 14.89
N GLU A 20 -13.31 -10.42 13.87
CA GLU A 20 -13.48 -9.01 13.50
C GLU A 20 -14.49 -8.74 12.36
N ALA A 21 -14.99 -9.77 11.65
CA ALA A 21 -15.98 -9.56 10.60
C ALA A 21 -17.31 -9.04 11.18
N GLN A 22 -17.55 -7.72 11.07
CA GLN A 22 -18.78 -7.08 11.52
C GLN A 22 -19.90 -7.30 10.49
N ILE A 23 -20.49 -8.49 10.49
CA ILE A 23 -21.67 -8.80 9.68
C ILE A 23 -22.90 -8.22 10.38
N ASN A 24 -23.73 -7.48 9.64
CA ASN A 24 -24.94 -6.88 10.18
C ASN A 24 -25.91 -7.98 10.68
N PRO A 25 -26.31 -7.98 11.98
CA PRO A 25 -27.17 -9.02 12.55
C PRO A 25 -28.60 -9.02 12.00
N SER A 26 -29.04 -7.94 11.35
CA SER A 26 -30.36 -7.83 10.72
C SER A 26 -30.45 -8.50 9.33
N LEU A 27 -29.36 -9.09 8.83
CA LEU A 27 -29.39 -9.83 7.57
C LEU A 27 -30.20 -11.12 7.70
N SER A 28 -31.06 -11.40 6.73
CA SER A 28 -31.80 -12.66 6.71
C SER A 28 -30.84 -13.85 6.59
N PRO A 29 -31.20 -15.05 7.11
CA PRO A 29 -30.34 -16.24 7.01
C PRO A 29 -29.88 -16.55 5.58
N LYS A 30 -30.76 -16.32 4.60
CA LYS A 30 -30.46 -16.51 3.18
C LYS A 30 -29.43 -15.51 2.66
N MET A 31 -29.53 -14.23 3.05
CA MET A 31 -28.55 -13.21 2.66
C MET A 31 -27.19 -13.46 3.30
N ASN A 32 -27.17 -13.90 4.55
CA ASN A 32 -25.94 -14.26 5.25
C ASN A 32 -25.24 -15.44 4.54
N TYR A 33 -25.99 -16.48 4.16
CA TYR A 33 -25.45 -17.60 3.38
C TYR A 33 -24.80 -17.14 2.07
N TYR A 34 -25.45 -16.27 1.30
CA TYR A 34 -24.87 -15.75 0.05
C TYR A 34 -23.62 -14.90 0.29
N LEU A 35 -23.60 -14.09 1.34
CA LEU A 35 -22.42 -13.30 1.69
C LEU A 35 -21.22 -14.20 1.98
N ILE A 36 -21.41 -15.20 2.84
CA ILE A 36 -20.37 -16.17 3.19
C ILE A 36 -19.92 -16.94 1.95
N ASP A 37 -20.84 -17.37 1.09
CA ASP A 37 -20.52 -18.07 -0.16
C ASP A 37 -19.63 -17.24 -1.08
N VAL A 38 -19.89 -15.93 -1.21
CA VAL A 38 -19.05 -15.01 -1.98
C VAL A 38 -17.67 -14.85 -1.35
N LEU A 39 -17.61 -14.61 -0.03
CA LEU A 39 -16.34 -14.44 0.68
C LEU A 39 -15.46 -15.71 0.59
N TYR A 40 -16.08 -16.87 0.71
CA TYR A 40 -15.40 -18.15 0.56
C TYR A 40 -14.94 -18.38 -0.88
N THR A 41 -15.82 -18.15 -1.86
CA THR A 41 -15.52 -18.37 -3.29
C THR A 41 -14.38 -17.49 -3.78
N TYR A 42 -14.31 -16.25 -3.29
CA TYR A 42 -13.29 -15.28 -3.66
C TYR A 42 -12.28 -15.01 -2.55
N ASN A 43 -12.01 -15.98 -1.68
CA ASN A 43 -11.10 -15.82 -0.54
C ASN A 43 -9.71 -15.27 -0.94
N ASN A 44 -9.18 -15.71 -2.08
CA ASN A 44 -7.89 -15.28 -2.64
C ASN A 44 -7.86 -13.80 -3.07
N ALA A 45 -9.01 -13.13 -3.15
CA ALA A 45 -9.08 -11.69 -3.44
C ALA A 45 -8.84 -10.83 -2.19
N PHE A 46 -8.95 -11.41 -0.99
CA PHE A 46 -8.75 -10.72 0.28
C PHE A 46 -7.35 -11.00 0.81
N ASP A 47 -6.68 -9.97 1.32
CA ASP A 47 -5.38 -10.15 1.97
C ASP A 47 -5.58 -10.83 3.34
N SER A 48 -4.70 -11.78 3.67
CA SER A 48 -4.64 -12.39 5.01
C SER A 48 -3.38 -11.93 5.74
N ASP A 49 -3.43 -11.88 7.08
CA ASP A 49 -2.31 -11.38 7.91
C ASP A 49 -1.01 -12.19 7.73
N ASN A 50 -1.11 -13.43 7.24
CA ASN A 50 0.00 -14.38 7.11
C ASN A 50 0.55 -14.50 5.69
N GLU A 51 0.00 -13.80 4.70
CA GLU A 51 0.45 -13.90 3.31
C GLU A 51 1.35 -12.73 2.90
N PRO A 52 2.37 -13.00 2.04
CA PRO A 52 3.19 -11.94 1.49
C PRO A 52 2.32 -11.02 0.63
N LEU A 53 2.62 -9.72 0.67
CA LEU A 53 1.88 -8.73 -0.11
C LEU A 53 1.79 -9.14 -1.58
N GLY A 54 0.55 -9.21 -2.08
CA GLY A 54 0.27 -9.40 -3.50
C GLY A 54 1.07 -8.43 -4.37
N THR A 55 1.28 -8.83 -5.62
CA THR A 55 2.05 -8.05 -6.61
C THR A 55 1.22 -7.77 -7.84
N ILE A 56 1.18 -6.52 -8.25
CA ILE A 56 0.59 -6.10 -9.52
C ILE A 56 1.69 -6.06 -10.58
N LYS A 57 1.58 -6.90 -11.60
CA LYS A 57 2.55 -7.03 -12.70
C LYS A 57 2.22 -6.05 -13.83
N GLY A 58 3.24 -5.49 -14.48
CA GLY A 58 3.06 -4.61 -15.65
C GLY A 58 2.63 -3.18 -15.32
N HIS A 59 2.62 -2.83 -14.03
CA HIS A 59 2.31 -1.50 -13.52
C HIS A 59 3.43 -0.99 -12.60
N GLU A 60 4.68 -1.31 -12.95
CA GLU A 60 5.87 -0.82 -12.26
C GLU A 60 5.92 0.70 -12.32
N VAL A 61 6.26 1.33 -11.20
CA VAL A 61 6.32 2.79 -11.08
C VAL A 61 7.71 3.28 -11.41
N ASP A 62 7.74 4.29 -12.28
CA ASP A 62 8.92 5.05 -12.59
C ASP A 62 8.79 6.48 -12.06
N ILE A 63 9.83 6.94 -11.36
CA ILE A 63 9.93 8.32 -10.88
C ILE A 63 11.06 9.00 -11.64
N THR A 64 10.70 10.08 -12.31
CA THR A 64 11.63 10.97 -13.00
C THR A 64 11.86 12.23 -12.16
N LEU A 65 13.13 12.59 -11.98
CA LEU A 65 13.52 13.85 -11.36
C LEU A 65 13.79 14.89 -12.47
N ASN A 66 13.50 16.17 -12.21
CA ASN A 66 13.77 17.29 -13.11
C ASN A 66 15.17 17.90 -12.91
N ILE A 67 16.09 17.12 -12.34
CA ILE A 67 17.46 17.53 -12.04
C ILE A 67 18.43 16.43 -12.44
N GLU A 68 19.63 16.85 -12.82
CA GLU A 68 20.74 15.98 -13.16
C GLU A 68 21.85 16.07 -12.10
N ARG A 69 22.88 15.23 -12.24
CA ARG A 69 24.03 15.24 -11.33
C ARG A 69 24.85 16.54 -11.53
N PRO A 70 25.42 17.11 -10.47
CA PRO A 70 25.38 16.65 -9.07
C PRO A 70 24.05 16.99 -8.36
N TYR A 71 23.54 16.05 -7.56
CA TYR A 71 22.32 16.28 -6.77
C TYR A 71 22.57 17.27 -5.63
N PRO A 72 21.60 18.17 -5.33
CA PRO A 72 21.74 19.15 -4.27
C PRO A 72 21.85 18.48 -2.88
N PRO A 73 22.56 19.09 -1.92
CA PRO A 73 22.72 18.55 -0.56
C PRO A 73 21.40 18.25 0.16
N VAL A 74 20.32 18.95 -0.18
CA VAL A 74 18.98 18.73 0.37
C VAL A 74 18.40 17.34 0.05
N LEU A 75 18.96 16.65 -0.94
CA LEU A 75 18.62 15.26 -1.27
C LEU A 75 19.55 14.24 -0.60
N LYS A 76 20.48 14.68 0.25
CA LYS A 76 21.43 13.84 0.99
C LYS A 76 21.40 14.20 2.46
N LEU A 77 20.21 14.13 3.03
CA LEU A 77 20.00 14.48 4.44
C LEU A 77 20.50 13.35 5.35
N PRO A 78 21.05 13.68 6.54
CA PRO A 78 21.41 12.69 7.55
C PRO A 78 20.16 12.15 8.26
N ALA A 79 20.31 11.05 8.98
CA ALA A 79 19.24 10.55 9.86
C ALA A 79 18.84 11.60 10.90
N TYR A 80 17.54 11.73 11.16
CA TYR A 80 17.07 12.60 12.22
C TYR A 80 17.34 11.99 13.61
N PRO A 81 17.67 12.81 14.62
CA PRO A 81 17.69 12.36 16.00
C PRO A 81 16.33 11.82 16.41
N ALA A 82 16.33 10.69 17.10
CA ALA A 82 15.12 10.02 17.57
C ALA A 82 15.24 9.64 19.05
N SER A 83 14.16 9.79 19.81
CA SER A 83 14.07 9.32 21.20
C SER A 83 14.17 7.80 21.26
N LEU A 84 14.49 7.23 22.43
CA LEU A 84 14.58 5.77 22.58
C LEU A 84 13.30 5.06 22.15
N ARG A 85 12.13 5.57 22.59
CA ARG A 85 10.81 5.07 22.19
C ARG A 85 10.60 5.12 20.67
N ALA A 86 11.05 6.19 20.01
CA ALA A 86 10.94 6.31 18.56
C ALA A 86 11.89 5.34 17.83
N ARG A 87 13.10 5.11 18.37
CA ARG A 87 14.07 4.16 17.81
C ARG A 87 13.54 2.72 17.84
N GLU A 88 13.00 2.29 18.98
CA GLU A 88 12.38 0.97 19.14
C GLU A 88 11.20 0.76 18.16
N ALA A 89 10.32 1.76 18.06
CA ALA A 89 9.19 1.72 17.12
C ALA A 89 9.66 1.67 15.66
N LEU A 90 10.70 2.43 15.31
CA LEU A 90 11.27 2.47 13.97
C LEU A 90 11.93 1.14 13.62
N GLU A 91 12.71 0.56 14.52
CA GLU A 91 13.34 -0.76 14.34
C GLU A 91 12.30 -1.84 14.07
N LYS A 92 11.22 -1.87 14.87
CA LYS A 92 10.11 -2.80 14.66
C LYS A 92 9.49 -2.67 13.27
N GLN A 93 9.13 -1.45 12.86
CA GLN A 93 8.50 -1.23 11.55
C GLN A 93 9.44 -1.51 10.37
N ILE A 94 10.75 -1.26 10.52
CA ILE A 94 11.74 -1.64 9.50
C ILE A 94 11.78 -3.16 9.33
N GLN A 95 11.80 -3.92 10.42
CA GLN A 95 11.81 -5.38 10.34
C GLN A 95 10.53 -5.92 9.69
N GLU A 96 9.36 -5.39 10.05
CA GLU A 96 8.08 -5.74 9.42
C GLU A 96 8.11 -5.47 7.90
N LEU A 97 8.61 -4.31 7.48
CA LEU A 97 8.71 -3.97 6.05
C LEU A 97 9.75 -4.81 5.29
N ILE A 98 10.81 -5.26 5.95
CA ILE A 98 11.77 -6.21 5.37
C ILE A 98 11.11 -7.58 5.20
N GLN A 99 10.38 -8.08 6.21
CA GLN A 99 9.66 -9.35 6.13
C GLN A 99 8.60 -9.34 5.03
N LEU A 100 7.93 -8.20 4.82
CA LEU A 100 6.96 -8.00 3.73
C LEU A 100 7.61 -7.81 2.34
N GLY A 101 8.95 -7.80 2.24
CA GLY A 101 9.66 -7.59 0.99
C GLY A 101 9.51 -6.18 0.40
N VAL A 102 9.20 -5.19 1.24
CA VAL A 102 9.05 -3.78 0.84
C VAL A 102 10.39 -3.05 0.89
N LEU A 103 11.21 -3.37 1.89
CA LEU A 103 12.53 -2.79 2.15
C LEU A 103 13.63 -3.87 2.14
N ARG A 104 14.86 -3.46 1.83
CA ARG A 104 16.06 -4.21 2.27
C ARG A 104 17.14 -3.27 2.75
N LYS A 105 18.06 -3.80 3.55
CA LYS A 105 19.27 -3.09 3.94
C LYS A 105 20.22 -2.93 2.75
N LEU A 106 20.73 -1.72 2.56
CA LEU A 106 21.68 -1.40 1.49
C LEU A 106 22.95 -2.27 1.62
N GLY A 107 23.46 -2.76 0.49
CA GLY A 107 24.71 -3.53 0.46
C GLY A 107 25.95 -2.64 0.63
N HIS A 108 27.06 -3.21 1.07
CA HIS A 108 28.31 -2.47 1.34
C HIS A 108 28.87 -1.72 0.12
N ASN A 109 28.67 -2.23 -1.09
CA ASN A 109 29.21 -1.68 -2.33
C ASN A 109 28.11 -1.09 -3.24
N GLU A 110 26.91 -0.86 -2.71
CA GLU A 110 25.79 -0.35 -3.49
C GLU A 110 25.72 1.16 -3.39
N GLU A 111 25.78 1.83 -4.54
CA GLU A 111 25.63 3.27 -4.62
C GLU A 111 24.15 3.67 -4.61
N PHE A 112 23.82 4.72 -3.87
CA PHE A 112 22.53 5.39 -3.92
C PHE A 112 22.75 6.88 -4.16
N LYS A 113 21.76 7.51 -4.79
CA LYS A 113 21.88 8.90 -5.23
C LYS A 113 21.34 9.89 -4.21
N VAL A 114 20.35 9.47 -3.43
CA VAL A 114 19.54 10.29 -2.51
C VAL A 114 19.37 9.54 -1.19
N THR A 115 19.44 10.23 -0.06
CA THR A 115 19.03 9.71 1.26
C THR A 115 17.92 10.54 1.84
N THR A 116 16.87 9.85 2.26
CA THR A 116 15.71 10.48 2.88
C THR A 116 15.58 10.04 4.34
N PRO A 117 15.58 10.97 5.30
CA PRO A 117 15.43 10.63 6.70
C PRO A 117 14.00 10.22 7.02
N VAL A 118 13.87 9.55 8.16
CA VAL A 118 12.62 8.97 8.63
C VAL A 118 12.32 9.50 10.02
N ILE A 119 11.04 9.73 10.30
CA ILE A 119 10.52 10.04 11.63
C ILE A 119 9.48 9.02 12.04
N ILE A 120 9.22 8.93 13.35
CA ILE A 120 8.06 8.22 13.88
C ILE A 120 7.03 9.24 14.32
N SER A 121 5.83 9.12 13.76
CA SER A 121 4.65 9.83 14.24
C SER A 121 3.89 8.92 15.21
N PHE A 122 3.63 9.41 16.42
CA PHE A 122 2.80 8.74 17.42
C PHE A 122 1.39 9.33 17.38
N ASN A 123 0.39 8.46 17.36
CA ASN A 123 -1.01 8.80 17.55
C ASN A 123 -1.60 7.79 18.54
N ASN A 124 -1.83 8.24 19.78
CA ASN A 124 -2.13 7.40 20.93
C ASN A 124 -1.07 6.29 21.08
N ASP A 125 -1.49 5.03 21.14
CA ASP A 125 -0.61 3.86 21.25
C ASP A 125 -0.07 3.36 19.89
N LYS A 126 -0.50 3.98 18.78
CA LYS A 126 -0.06 3.60 17.44
C LYS A 126 1.12 4.46 17.01
N SER A 127 2.15 3.83 16.46
CA SER A 127 3.29 4.51 15.84
C SER A 127 3.25 4.28 14.33
N ARG A 128 3.69 5.26 13.55
CA ARG A 128 3.82 5.16 12.09
C ARG A 128 5.15 5.72 11.64
N MET A 129 5.88 4.93 10.87
CA MET A 129 7.09 5.33 10.17
C MET A 129 6.71 6.26 9.01
N VAL A 130 7.26 7.47 9.02
CA VAL A 130 7.01 8.49 8.00
C VAL A 130 8.33 8.87 7.36
N VAL A 131 8.41 8.67 6.05
CA VAL A 131 9.59 9.02 5.25
C VAL A 131 9.42 10.45 4.73
N ASP A 132 10.41 11.31 4.97
CA ASP A 132 10.32 12.72 4.62
C ASP A 132 10.72 13.02 3.17
N PHE A 133 9.89 12.59 2.22
CA PHE A 133 10.13 12.84 0.79
C PHE A 133 9.86 14.29 0.34
N ARG A 134 9.73 15.27 1.24
CA ARG A 134 9.44 16.67 0.84
C ARG A 134 10.51 17.20 -0.12
N ALA A 135 11.78 17.02 0.21
CA ALA A 135 12.90 17.43 -0.63
C ALA A 135 12.93 16.67 -1.96
N LEU A 136 12.65 15.36 -1.96
CA LEU A 136 12.58 14.59 -3.20
C LEU A 136 11.44 15.09 -4.10
N ASN A 137 10.26 15.30 -3.52
CA ASN A 137 9.05 15.71 -4.23
C ASN A 137 9.12 17.11 -4.87
N THR A 138 10.02 17.99 -4.41
CA THR A 138 10.27 19.28 -5.10
C THR A 138 10.95 19.08 -6.45
N TYR A 139 11.74 18.02 -6.59
CA TYR A 139 12.45 17.69 -7.83
C TYR A 139 11.77 16.58 -8.64
N THR A 140 10.74 15.93 -8.10
CA THR A 140 9.96 14.93 -8.83
C THR A 140 9.08 15.59 -9.89
N VAL A 141 9.22 15.14 -11.14
CA VAL A 141 8.30 15.47 -12.23
C VAL A 141 6.91 14.91 -11.88
N PRO A 142 5.89 15.77 -11.75
CA PRO A 142 4.56 15.33 -11.35
C PRO A 142 3.89 14.53 -12.45
N ASP A 143 3.32 13.38 -12.10
CA ASP A 143 2.34 12.72 -12.94
C ASP A 143 0.98 13.42 -12.80
N ARG A 144 0.50 13.99 -13.92
CA ARG A 144 -0.75 14.75 -14.01
C ARG A 144 -1.95 13.90 -14.41
N TYR A 145 -1.90 12.58 -14.22
CA TYR A 145 -3.09 11.74 -14.40
C TYR A 145 -4.24 12.23 -13.50
N PRO A 146 -5.46 12.35 -14.03
CA PRO A 146 -6.58 12.88 -13.26
C PRO A 146 -6.96 11.93 -12.13
N ILE A 147 -7.12 12.49 -10.93
CA ILE A 147 -7.74 11.82 -9.79
C ILE A 147 -9.18 12.32 -9.73
N PRO A 148 -10.19 11.42 -9.72
CA PRO A 148 -11.60 11.82 -9.72
C PRO A 148 -11.91 12.69 -8.51
N ARG A 149 -12.74 13.73 -8.72
CA ARG A 149 -13.17 14.57 -7.60
C ARG A 149 -14.21 13.82 -6.78
N ILE A 150 -14.15 13.96 -5.45
CA ILE A 150 -15.11 13.32 -4.54
C ILE A 150 -16.57 13.62 -4.96
N GLN A 151 -16.86 14.86 -5.37
CA GLN A 151 -18.20 15.24 -5.83
C GLN A 151 -18.66 14.47 -7.08
N GLU A 152 -17.75 14.20 -8.03
CA GLU A 152 -18.05 13.44 -9.24
C GLU A 152 -18.36 11.99 -8.88
N THR A 153 -17.52 11.38 -8.03
CA THR A 153 -17.74 10.02 -7.52
C THR A 153 -19.08 9.91 -6.78
N LEU A 154 -19.40 10.85 -5.89
CA LEU A 154 -20.68 10.85 -5.16
C LEU A 154 -21.88 11.04 -6.09
N THR A 155 -21.75 11.85 -7.12
CA THR A 155 -22.83 12.05 -8.12
C THR A 155 -23.09 10.75 -8.88
N GLN A 156 -22.05 10.00 -9.26
CA GLN A 156 -22.20 8.69 -9.91
C GLN A 156 -22.85 7.67 -8.97
N LEU A 157 -22.48 7.67 -7.69
CA LEU A 157 -23.07 6.79 -6.68
C LEU A 157 -24.52 7.15 -6.33
N SER A 158 -24.99 8.37 -6.59
CA SER A 158 -26.34 8.82 -6.20
C SER A 158 -27.48 7.98 -6.79
N LYS A 159 -27.25 7.31 -7.92
CA LYS A 159 -28.22 6.44 -8.59
C LYS A 159 -28.12 4.97 -8.15
N ALA A 160 -27.09 4.61 -7.37
CA ALA A 160 -26.86 3.24 -6.96
C ALA A 160 -27.88 2.82 -5.88
N LYS A 161 -28.58 1.70 -6.12
CA LYS A 161 -29.48 1.10 -5.14
C LYS A 161 -28.72 0.37 -4.03
N TYR A 162 -27.53 -0.13 -4.34
CA TYR A 162 -26.62 -0.82 -3.44
C TYR A 162 -25.20 -0.32 -3.70
N ILE A 163 -24.45 -0.05 -2.63
CA ILE A 163 -23.06 0.40 -2.70
C ILE A 163 -22.22 -0.65 -1.98
N THR A 164 -21.15 -1.09 -2.65
CA THR A 164 -20.11 -1.93 -2.04
C THR A 164 -18.83 -1.11 -2.00
N SER A 165 -18.20 -1.06 -0.82
CA SER A 165 -16.91 -0.41 -0.63
C SER A 165 -15.87 -1.47 -0.31
N MET A 166 -14.72 -1.40 -0.98
CA MET A 166 -13.57 -2.27 -0.75
C MET A 166 -12.34 -1.39 -0.59
N ASP A 167 -11.54 -1.66 0.44
CA ASP A 167 -10.26 -0.99 0.64
C ASP A 167 -9.12 -1.95 0.30
N ALA A 168 -8.15 -1.45 -0.48
CA ALA A 168 -6.99 -2.25 -0.86
C ALA A 168 -5.91 -2.13 0.22
N LEU A 169 -5.77 -3.18 1.04
CA LEU A 169 -4.77 -3.20 2.11
C LEU A 169 -3.37 -2.97 1.54
N LYS A 170 -2.69 -1.94 2.08
CA LYS A 170 -1.34 -1.52 1.66
C LYS A 170 -1.20 -1.39 0.13
N GLY A 171 -2.25 -0.91 -0.55
CA GLY A 171 -2.36 -0.90 -2.02
C GLY A 171 -1.11 -0.41 -2.76
N PHE A 172 -0.49 0.69 -2.31
CA PHE A 172 0.74 1.21 -2.94
C PHE A 172 1.90 0.21 -2.90
N HIS A 173 2.04 -0.55 -1.82
CA HIS A 173 3.10 -1.54 -1.74
C HIS A 173 2.90 -2.71 -2.71
N LYS A 174 1.72 -2.88 -3.32
CA LYS A 174 1.51 -3.92 -4.34
C LYS A 174 2.22 -3.63 -5.68
N ASN A 175 2.63 -2.38 -5.91
CA ASN A 175 3.39 -1.96 -7.09
C ASN A 175 4.90 -1.99 -6.84
N PHE A 176 5.65 -2.58 -7.78
CA PHE A 176 7.11 -2.52 -7.79
C PHE A 176 7.63 -1.20 -8.37
N LEU A 177 8.81 -0.79 -7.92
CA LEU A 177 9.57 0.33 -8.45
C LEU A 177 10.50 -0.16 -9.57
N MET A 178 10.61 0.64 -10.63
CA MET A 178 11.60 0.42 -11.68
C MET A 178 13.03 0.51 -11.11
N PRO A 179 14.01 -0.28 -11.61
CA PRO A 179 15.37 -0.30 -11.06
C PRO A 179 16.00 1.08 -10.89
N LYS A 180 15.89 1.95 -11.91
CA LYS A 180 16.42 3.31 -11.88
C LYS A 180 15.80 4.21 -10.80
N THR A 181 14.56 3.91 -10.40
CA THR A 181 13.85 4.66 -9.37
C THR A 181 14.31 4.29 -7.96
N LYS A 182 14.76 3.05 -7.75
CA LYS A 182 15.23 2.56 -6.44
C LYS A 182 16.38 3.39 -5.90
N GLU A 183 17.23 3.90 -6.79
CA GLU A 183 18.39 4.74 -6.45
C GLU A 183 18.02 6.08 -5.78
N PHE A 184 16.77 6.52 -5.91
CA PHE A 184 16.26 7.76 -5.32
C PHE A 184 15.47 7.53 -4.03
N LEU A 185 15.13 6.27 -3.73
CA LEU A 185 14.24 5.89 -2.63
C LEU A 185 14.99 5.11 -1.55
N ALA A 186 16.20 5.56 -1.23
CA ALA A 186 16.91 5.11 -0.05
C ALA A 186 16.51 5.96 1.17
N ILE A 187 16.27 5.29 2.28
CA ILE A 187 16.05 5.90 3.58
C ILE A 187 17.24 5.74 4.49
N ILE A 188 17.48 6.74 5.33
CA ILE A 188 18.56 6.74 6.31
C ILE A 188 17.99 6.80 7.72
N THR A 189 18.46 5.89 8.57
CA THR A 189 18.05 5.78 9.97
C THR A 189 19.27 5.55 10.86
N HIS A 190 19.07 5.47 12.17
CA HIS A 190 20.16 5.15 13.10
C HIS A 190 20.68 3.71 12.97
N CYS A 191 19.93 2.81 12.31
CA CYS A 191 20.34 1.42 12.05
C CYS A 191 21.11 1.26 10.72
N GLY A 192 21.16 2.32 9.91
CA GLY A 192 21.80 2.32 8.60
C GLY A 192 20.85 2.75 7.48
N ILE A 193 21.20 2.35 6.26
CA ILE A 193 20.48 2.75 5.04
C ILE A 193 19.70 1.57 4.49
N TYR A 194 18.47 1.84 4.06
CA TYR A 194 17.56 0.85 3.50
C TYR A 194 16.99 1.37 2.17
N VAL A 195 16.71 0.47 1.24
CA VAL A 195 16.20 0.82 -0.10
C VAL A 195 14.83 0.19 -0.30
N TYR A 196 13.90 0.97 -0.84
CA TYR A 196 12.57 0.50 -1.21
C TYR A 196 12.54 -0.20 -2.57
N PHE A 197 11.79 -1.30 -2.65
CA PHE A 197 11.47 -1.99 -3.91
C PHE A 197 10.03 -1.77 -4.35
N ARG A 198 9.16 -1.41 -3.42
CA ARG A 198 7.73 -1.19 -3.64
C ARG A 198 7.38 0.27 -3.40
N VAL A 199 6.31 0.73 -4.02
CA VAL A 199 5.90 2.14 -4.02
C VAL A 199 5.43 2.58 -2.65
N LEU A 200 5.66 3.86 -2.33
CA LEU A 200 5.26 4.51 -1.09
C LEU A 200 4.22 5.59 -1.39
N PHE A 201 3.24 5.72 -0.50
CA PHE A 201 2.22 6.76 -0.59
C PHE A 201 2.79 8.18 -0.61
N CYS A 202 3.90 8.42 0.11
CA CYS A 202 4.50 9.75 0.26
C CYS A 202 5.17 10.30 -1.01
N ILE A 203 5.22 9.53 -2.09
CA ILE A 203 5.79 9.94 -3.38
C ILE A 203 4.74 10.73 -4.16
N LYS A 204 5.11 11.93 -4.64
CA LYS A 204 4.21 12.88 -5.31
C LYS A 204 3.32 12.28 -6.41
N SER A 205 3.87 11.37 -7.20
CA SER A 205 3.20 10.77 -8.36
C SER A 205 2.52 9.42 -8.07
N ALA A 206 2.68 8.87 -6.85
CA ALA A 206 2.13 7.55 -6.52
C ALA A 206 0.59 7.49 -6.64
N PRO A 207 -0.20 8.47 -6.15
CA PRO A 207 -1.66 8.45 -6.30
C PRO A 207 -2.10 8.46 -7.77
N SER A 208 -1.48 9.29 -8.61
CA SER A 208 -1.76 9.38 -10.05
C SER A 208 -1.51 8.05 -10.77
N HIS A 209 -0.38 7.40 -10.47
CA HIS A 209 -0.06 6.10 -11.05
C HIS A 209 -1.03 5.02 -10.60
N TYR A 210 -1.39 5.02 -9.32
CA TYR A 210 -2.35 4.07 -8.76
C TYR A 210 -3.74 4.25 -9.37
N GLN A 211 -4.19 5.49 -9.57
CA GLN A 211 -5.46 5.76 -10.24
C GLN A 211 -5.45 5.31 -11.71
N ARG A 212 -4.36 5.57 -12.44
CA ARG A 212 -4.19 5.08 -13.82
C ARG A 212 -4.26 3.56 -13.89
N MET A 213 -3.54 2.89 -13.00
CA MET A 213 -3.57 1.44 -12.86
C MET A 213 -5.00 0.94 -12.62
N MET A 214 -5.72 1.54 -11.67
CA MET A 214 -7.11 1.17 -11.40
C MET A 214 -8.01 1.35 -12.62
N ASN A 215 -7.85 2.44 -13.37
CA ASN A 215 -8.61 2.68 -14.60
C ASN A 215 -8.24 1.67 -15.71
N THR A 216 -6.99 1.20 -15.77
CA THR A 216 -6.56 0.18 -16.73
C THR A 216 -7.06 -1.22 -16.36
N ILE A 217 -7.08 -1.57 -15.07
CA ILE A 217 -7.52 -2.88 -14.58
C ILE A 217 -9.04 -2.99 -14.59
N PHE A 218 -9.75 -1.89 -14.32
CA PHE A 218 -11.21 -1.82 -14.31
C PHE A 218 -11.78 -0.87 -15.40
N PRO A 219 -11.47 -1.11 -16.70
CA PRO A 219 -11.72 -0.15 -17.77
C PRO A 219 -13.21 0.05 -18.12
N THR A 220 -14.09 -0.87 -17.69
CA THR A 220 -15.49 -0.93 -18.18
C THR A 220 -16.57 -0.95 -17.10
N LYS A 221 -16.23 -0.95 -15.80
CA LYS A 221 -17.24 -1.06 -14.71
C LYS A 221 -17.41 0.18 -13.84
N LEU A 222 -16.60 1.23 -14.04
CA LEU A 222 -16.70 2.48 -13.28
C LEU A 222 -17.40 3.62 -14.04
N SER A 223 -17.69 3.43 -15.33
CA SER A 223 -18.36 4.42 -16.19
C SER A 223 -19.80 4.08 -16.56
N GLU A 224 -20.25 2.85 -16.29
CA GLU A 224 -21.63 2.42 -16.50
C GLU A 224 -22.34 2.38 -15.15
N GLY A 225 -22.90 3.53 -14.77
CA GLY A 225 -23.86 3.65 -13.68
C GLY A 225 -25.28 3.77 -14.21
#